data_AF-A0A7X7QVX2-F1
#
_entry.id   AF-A0A7X7QVX2-F1
#
_cell.length_a   1.000
_cell.length_b   1.000
_cell.length_c   1.000
_cell.angle_alpha   90.00
_cell.angle_beta   90.00
_cell.angle_gamma   90.00
#
_symmetry.space_group_name_H-M   'P 1'
#
loop_
_entity.id
_entity.type
_entity.pdbx_description
1 polymer ?
#
loop_
_entity_poly.entity_id
_entity_poly.type
_entity_poly.pdbx_seq_one_letter_code
_entity_poly.pdbx_strand_id
1 'polypeptide(L)'
;MPFKIVLDDITKMNTKAIVNSANEYLIKGGGVCKAIFDAADDIQLEIECASIGHCPIGHAVATKGYQLKAKYIIHACGPVYNKSNVDESEKMLRSAYRNSLELADKLEIESIAFPLISSGIYGYPRKEAFRIASDEISSFVKTKEMMVYLVLYDKTDYVSDRMRFSKIDQFIKSNYDPQKEIDIRNESNRKWIEKDFSVRYRIEPPKERKRDINKIKHEVKIEHNEEDVPISDIRYARSLDDIFKNMEETFSLMLLRLINEKGKDHTEVYKKANIDRRLFSKIKNNKNYIPKKQTVIAFAIALELSIDETKDLLLKAGYALSMSSKFDVIIMYHIKNEIYDIFDINEVLFSYDQLLLGA
;
A
#
# COMPACT_ATOMS: atom_id res chain seq x y z
N MET A 1 -10.24 2.76 -10.92
CA MET A 1 -10.04 3.30 -9.56
C MET A 1 -9.67 2.13 -8.65
N PRO A 2 -8.90 2.34 -7.56
CA PRO A 2 -8.23 1.23 -6.89
C PRO A 2 -9.12 0.38 -5.99
N PHE A 3 -8.67 -0.84 -5.71
CA PHE A 3 -9.17 -1.70 -4.62
C PHE A 3 -8.26 -1.53 -3.39
N LYS A 4 -8.85 -1.32 -2.21
CA LYS A 4 -8.14 -1.19 -0.92
C LYS A 4 -8.74 -2.10 0.14
N ILE A 5 -7.86 -2.67 0.96
CA ILE A 5 -8.23 -3.39 2.18
C ILE A 5 -7.97 -2.44 3.36
N VAL A 6 -8.95 -2.28 4.26
CA VAL A 6 -8.86 -1.36 5.39
C VAL A 6 -9.41 -1.99 6.67
N LEU A 7 -8.87 -1.59 7.82
CA LEU A 7 -9.44 -1.87 9.14
C LEU A 7 -10.22 -0.65 9.59
N ASP A 8 -11.55 -0.73 9.55
CA ASP A 8 -12.41 0.40 9.93
C ASP A 8 -13.83 -0.07 10.25
N ASP A 9 -14.66 0.87 10.69
CA ASP A 9 -16.10 0.73 10.83
C ASP A 9 -16.78 1.11 9.52
N ILE A 10 -17.43 0.14 8.87
CA ILE A 10 -18.06 0.34 7.56
C ILE A 10 -19.09 1.48 7.56
N THR A 11 -19.75 1.75 8.69
CA THR A 11 -20.76 2.82 8.81
C THR A 11 -20.14 4.21 8.72
N LYS A 12 -18.82 4.33 8.94
CA LYS A 12 -18.07 5.60 8.92
C LYS A 12 -17.36 5.86 7.59
N MET A 13 -17.36 4.87 6.69
CA MET A 13 -16.68 4.95 5.41
C MET A 13 -17.19 6.12 4.57
N ASN A 14 -16.25 6.88 4.03
CA ASN A 14 -16.55 7.97 3.11
C ASN A 14 -16.65 7.45 1.67
N THR A 15 -17.69 6.67 1.41
CA THR A 15 -17.98 6.08 0.09
C THR A 15 -19.41 6.41 -0.34
N LYS A 16 -19.66 6.32 -1.64
CA LYS A 16 -20.98 6.59 -2.21
C LYS A 16 -22.00 5.50 -1.87
N ALA A 17 -21.54 4.25 -1.75
CA ALA A 17 -22.32 3.14 -1.20
C ALA A 17 -21.54 2.36 -0.13
N ILE A 18 -22.28 1.73 0.76
CA ILE A 18 -21.78 0.65 1.63
C ILE A 18 -22.62 -0.60 1.39
N VAL A 19 -22.02 -1.77 1.61
CA VAL A 19 -22.71 -3.06 1.49
C VAL A 19 -23.13 -3.55 2.87
N ASN A 20 -24.38 -3.95 2.99
CA ASN A 20 -24.89 -4.69 4.14
C ASN A 20 -24.82 -6.20 3.85
N SER A 21 -24.31 -6.98 4.81
CA SER A 21 -24.44 -8.44 4.80
C SER A 21 -25.83 -8.81 5.32
N ALA A 22 -26.80 -8.90 4.43
CA ALA A 22 -28.21 -9.07 4.74
C ALA A 22 -28.66 -10.55 4.75
N ASN A 23 -29.83 -10.81 5.34
CA ASN A 23 -30.60 -12.04 5.13
C ASN A 23 -31.61 -11.84 3.98
N GLU A 24 -32.21 -12.93 3.50
CA GLU A 24 -33.08 -12.90 2.32
C GLU A 24 -34.37 -12.10 2.49
N TYR A 25 -34.79 -11.85 3.73
CA TYR A 25 -36.00 -11.08 4.05
C TYR A 25 -35.70 -9.59 4.30
N LEU A 26 -34.43 -9.18 4.16
CA LEU A 26 -33.98 -7.79 4.33
C LEU A 26 -34.32 -7.18 5.70
N ILE A 27 -34.58 -8.02 6.69
CA ILE A 27 -34.87 -7.59 8.06
C ILE A 27 -33.58 -7.35 8.85
N LYS A 28 -33.65 -6.47 9.84
CA LYS A 28 -32.52 -6.19 10.74
C LYS A 28 -32.02 -7.47 11.42
N GLY A 29 -30.73 -7.75 11.22
CA GLY A 29 -30.01 -8.85 11.85
C GLY A 29 -29.03 -8.37 12.92
N GLY A 30 -28.09 -9.25 13.28
CA GLY A 30 -26.95 -8.92 14.15
C GLY A 30 -25.73 -8.37 13.39
N GLY A 31 -24.62 -8.18 14.10
CA GLY A 31 -23.32 -7.82 13.51
C GLY A 31 -23.34 -6.54 12.68
N VAL A 32 -22.72 -6.58 11.49
CA VAL A 32 -22.65 -5.44 10.58
C VAL A 32 -24.03 -4.96 10.12
N CYS A 33 -24.99 -5.88 9.97
CA CYS A 33 -26.36 -5.52 9.59
C CYS A 33 -27.00 -4.63 10.66
N LYS A 34 -26.89 -5.03 11.93
CA LYS A 34 -27.36 -4.21 13.05
C LYS A 34 -26.73 -2.82 13.03
N ALA A 35 -25.40 -2.75 12.90
CA ALA A 35 -24.68 -1.49 12.91
C ALA A 35 -25.10 -0.55 11.77
N ILE A 36 -25.34 -1.09 10.58
CA ILE A 36 -25.82 -0.31 9.43
C ILE A 36 -27.24 0.21 9.68
N PHE A 37 -28.15 -0.64 10.17
CA PHE A 37 -29.52 -0.24 10.50
C PHE A 37 -29.55 0.85 11.58
N ASP A 38 -28.78 0.67 12.67
CA ASP A 38 -28.65 1.64 13.76
C ASP A 38 -28.10 3.00 13.27
N ALA A 39 -27.16 2.99 12.32
CA ALA A 39 -26.50 4.19 11.81
C ALA A 39 -27.23 4.88 10.65
N ALA A 40 -28.06 4.17 9.90
CA ALA A 40 -28.82 4.73 8.77
C ALA A 40 -30.06 5.48 9.23
N ASP A 41 -30.86 4.88 10.10
CA ASP A 41 -32.19 5.27 10.61
C ASP A 41 -33.04 4.00 10.51
N ASP A 42 -33.18 3.34 11.66
CA ASP A 42 -33.73 1.98 11.75
C ASP A 42 -35.11 1.88 11.10
N ILE A 43 -35.97 2.86 11.38
CA ILE A 43 -37.38 2.86 10.96
C ILE A 43 -37.46 3.11 9.46
N GLN A 44 -36.75 4.11 8.94
CA GLN A 44 -36.84 4.43 7.52
C GLN A 44 -36.26 3.31 6.65
N LEU A 45 -35.14 2.72 7.08
CA LEU A 45 -34.53 1.61 6.37
C LEU A 45 -35.41 0.36 6.40
N GLU A 46 -36.03 0.02 7.54
CA GLU A 46 -36.92 -1.12 7.65
C GLU A 46 -38.14 -0.99 6.73
N ILE A 47 -38.75 0.20 6.63
CA ILE A 47 -39.88 0.46 5.73
C ILE A 47 -39.48 0.24 4.25
N GLU A 48 -38.32 0.76 3.84
CA GLU A 48 -37.85 0.59 2.45
C GLU A 48 -37.50 -0.88 2.16
N CYS A 49 -36.81 -1.55 3.09
CA CYS A 49 -36.52 -2.99 2.98
C CYS A 49 -37.80 -3.83 2.88
N ALA A 50 -38.83 -3.53 3.69
CA ALA A 50 -40.12 -4.21 3.64
C ALA A 50 -40.84 -4.00 2.30
N SER A 51 -40.69 -2.83 1.67
CA SER A 51 -41.26 -2.55 0.35
C SER A 51 -40.59 -3.35 -0.78
N ILE A 52 -39.31 -3.72 -0.61
CA ILE A 52 -38.59 -4.62 -1.53
C ILE A 52 -38.99 -6.09 -1.27
N GLY A 53 -39.15 -6.46 -0.01
CA GLY A 53 -39.71 -7.74 0.43
C GLY A 53 -38.71 -8.89 0.50
N HIS A 54 -38.03 -9.22 -0.61
CA HIS A 54 -37.14 -10.39 -0.65
C HIS A 54 -35.95 -10.19 -1.59
N CYS A 55 -34.79 -10.72 -1.20
CA CYS A 55 -33.58 -10.81 -2.01
C CYS A 55 -32.99 -12.22 -1.88
N PRO A 56 -32.93 -13.04 -2.95
CA PRO A 56 -32.43 -14.40 -2.83
C PRO A 56 -30.94 -14.47 -2.47
N ILE A 57 -30.50 -15.58 -1.87
CA ILE A 57 -29.07 -15.83 -1.66
C ILE A 57 -28.28 -15.68 -2.97
N GLY A 58 -27.12 -15.01 -2.88
CA GLY A 58 -26.26 -14.71 -4.00
C GLY A 58 -26.63 -13.43 -4.75
N HIS A 59 -27.72 -12.74 -4.39
CA HIS A 59 -28.14 -11.48 -5.02
C HIS A 59 -27.97 -10.27 -4.10
N ALA A 60 -28.23 -9.09 -4.65
CA ALA A 60 -28.21 -7.83 -3.92
C ALA A 60 -29.30 -6.86 -4.40
N VAL A 61 -29.79 -6.02 -3.48
CA VAL A 61 -30.74 -4.93 -3.74
C VAL A 61 -30.23 -3.64 -3.11
N ALA A 62 -30.75 -2.48 -3.54
CA ALA A 62 -30.30 -1.18 -3.04
C ALA A 62 -31.43 -0.39 -2.37
N THR A 63 -31.06 0.35 -1.34
CA THR A 63 -31.90 1.31 -0.59
C THR A 63 -31.16 2.64 -0.44
N LYS A 64 -31.82 3.66 0.10
CA LYS A 64 -31.15 4.92 0.48
C LYS A 64 -30.27 4.71 1.72
N GLY A 65 -29.21 5.52 1.84
CA GLY A 65 -28.33 5.48 3.00
C GLY A 65 -28.79 6.30 4.22
N TYR A 66 -29.85 7.10 4.06
CA TYR A 66 -30.44 7.87 5.16
C TYR A 66 -29.43 8.77 5.89
N GLN A 67 -29.22 8.56 7.20
CA GLN A 67 -28.28 9.32 8.04
C GLN A 67 -26.82 8.90 7.86
N LEU A 68 -26.53 7.84 7.09
CA LEU A 68 -25.16 7.50 6.72
C LEU A 68 -24.58 8.56 5.77
N LYS A 69 -23.24 8.67 5.77
CA LYS A 69 -22.51 9.43 4.74
C LYS A 69 -22.71 8.84 3.34
N ALA A 70 -22.87 7.53 3.27
CA ALA A 70 -23.15 6.82 2.04
C ALA A 70 -24.54 7.17 1.53
N LYS A 71 -24.68 7.37 0.22
CA LYS A 71 -25.99 7.67 -0.38
C LYS A 71 -26.86 6.43 -0.56
N TYR A 72 -26.22 5.27 -0.67
CA TYR A 72 -26.88 3.99 -0.89
C TYR A 72 -26.38 2.92 0.08
N ILE A 73 -27.27 2.02 0.47
CA ILE A 73 -26.93 0.75 1.09
C ILE A 73 -27.26 -0.34 0.08
N ILE A 74 -26.26 -1.17 -0.26
CA ILE A 74 -26.47 -2.37 -1.09
C ILE A 74 -26.59 -3.56 -0.14
N HIS A 75 -27.78 -4.14 -0.05
CA HIS A 75 -28.07 -5.31 0.77
C HIS A 75 -27.71 -6.57 0.00
N ALA A 76 -26.58 -7.19 0.33
CA ALA A 76 -26.09 -8.41 -0.30
C ALA A 76 -26.43 -9.63 0.58
N CYS A 77 -27.10 -10.62 -0.01
CA CYS A 77 -27.51 -11.83 0.70
C CYS A 77 -26.48 -12.94 0.47
N GLY A 78 -25.50 -13.05 1.37
CA GLY A 78 -24.52 -14.15 1.33
C GLY A 78 -25.09 -15.47 1.86
N PRO A 79 -24.50 -16.63 1.51
CA PRO A 79 -24.97 -17.93 1.98
C PRO A 79 -24.63 -18.17 3.46
N VAL A 80 -25.44 -18.98 4.12
CA VAL A 80 -25.03 -19.70 5.33
C VAL A 80 -24.07 -20.81 4.91
N TYR A 81 -22.91 -20.91 5.56
CA TYR A 81 -21.88 -21.85 5.13
C TYR A 81 -22.27 -23.30 5.39
N ASN A 82 -22.29 -24.10 4.33
CA ASN A 82 -22.60 -25.53 4.40
C ASN A 82 -21.32 -26.35 4.17
N LYS A 83 -20.79 -26.95 5.25
CA LYS A 83 -19.62 -27.84 5.19
C LYS A 83 -19.84 -29.08 4.32
N SER A 84 -21.09 -29.50 4.13
CA SER A 84 -21.45 -30.64 3.27
C SER A 84 -21.61 -30.25 1.81
N ASN A 85 -21.70 -28.95 1.49
CA ASN A 85 -21.78 -28.43 0.12
C ASN A 85 -20.98 -27.14 -0.02
N VAL A 86 -19.65 -27.29 0.02
CA VAL A 86 -18.70 -26.17 -0.03
C VAL A 86 -18.78 -25.44 -1.37
N ASP A 87 -18.93 -26.17 -2.47
CA ASP A 87 -18.96 -25.60 -3.82
C ASP A 87 -20.18 -24.69 -4.05
N GLU A 88 -21.34 -25.11 -3.55
CA GLU A 88 -22.55 -24.28 -3.61
C GLU A 88 -22.40 -23.02 -2.75
N SER A 89 -21.83 -23.16 -1.55
CA SER A 89 -21.54 -22.03 -0.66
C SER A 89 -20.60 -21.02 -1.34
N GLU A 90 -19.52 -21.49 -2.00
CA GLU A 90 -18.59 -20.63 -2.73
C GLU A 90 -19.28 -19.94 -3.92
N LYS A 91 -20.05 -20.68 -4.72
CA LYS A 91 -20.79 -20.13 -5.86
C LYS A 91 -21.75 -19.02 -5.45
N MET A 92 -22.47 -19.21 -4.34
CA MET A 92 -23.40 -18.22 -3.81
C MET A 92 -22.69 -16.99 -3.24
N LEU A 93 -21.59 -17.17 -2.51
CA LEU A 93 -20.82 -16.05 -1.98
C LEU A 93 -20.21 -15.21 -3.10
N ARG A 94 -19.62 -15.85 -4.13
CA ARG A 94 -19.13 -15.17 -5.33
C ARG A 94 -20.23 -14.37 -6.02
N SER A 95 -21.40 -14.97 -6.18
CA SER A 95 -22.57 -14.29 -6.76
C SER A 95 -22.97 -13.05 -5.96
N ALA A 96 -22.95 -13.11 -4.62
CA ALA A 96 -23.32 -11.96 -3.78
C ALA A 96 -22.38 -10.76 -4.02
N TYR A 97 -21.06 -10.98 -4.09
CA TYR A 97 -20.11 -9.93 -4.44
C TYR A 97 -20.33 -9.39 -5.85
N ARG A 98 -20.43 -10.29 -6.84
CA ARG A 98 -20.61 -9.91 -8.25
C ARG A 98 -21.87 -9.09 -8.48
N ASN A 99 -23.01 -9.56 -7.98
CA ASN A 99 -24.29 -8.86 -8.12
C ASN A 99 -24.29 -7.50 -7.40
N SER A 100 -23.59 -7.38 -6.26
CA SER A 100 -23.43 -6.10 -5.57
C SER A 100 -22.60 -5.11 -6.38
N LEU A 101 -21.48 -5.56 -6.95
CA LEU A 101 -20.60 -4.74 -7.79
C LEU A 101 -21.30 -4.31 -9.09
N GLU A 102 -22.02 -5.22 -9.74
CA GLU A 102 -22.82 -4.93 -10.93
C GLU A 102 -23.97 -3.97 -10.64
N LEU A 103 -24.64 -4.10 -9.49
CA LEU A 103 -25.68 -3.17 -9.07
C LEU A 103 -25.11 -1.77 -8.83
N ALA A 104 -23.94 -1.68 -8.18
CA ALA A 104 -23.25 -0.41 -7.99
C ALA A 104 -22.85 0.25 -9.33
N ASP A 105 -22.37 -0.54 -10.29
CA ASP A 105 -22.02 -0.07 -11.64
C ASP A 105 -23.26 0.48 -12.38
N LYS A 106 -24.39 -0.25 -12.32
CA LYS A 106 -25.68 0.18 -12.90
C LYS A 106 -26.22 1.46 -12.27
N LEU A 107 -25.94 1.68 -10.99
CA LEU A 107 -26.29 2.91 -10.26
C LEU A 107 -25.26 4.04 -10.45
N GLU A 108 -24.24 3.84 -11.30
CA GLU A 108 -23.16 4.79 -11.58
C GLU A 108 -22.44 5.27 -10.31
N ILE A 109 -22.20 4.33 -9.38
CA ILE A 109 -21.57 4.59 -8.09
C ILE A 109 -20.05 4.59 -8.25
N GLU A 110 -19.40 5.70 -7.90
CA GLU A 110 -17.95 5.84 -8.03
C GLU A 110 -17.14 5.14 -6.91
N SER A 111 -17.77 4.87 -5.77
CA SER A 111 -17.11 4.22 -4.62
C SER A 111 -18.04 3.37 -3.76
N ILE A 112 -17.57 2.18 -3.39
CA ILE A 112 -18.32 1.19 -2.59
C ILE A 112 -17.42 0.54 -1.52
N ALA A 113 -17.98 0.29 -0.35
CA ALA A 113 -17.31 -0.44 0.73
C ALA A 113 -18.04 -1.75 1.03
N PHE A 114 -17.31 -2.86 1.08
CA PHE A 114 -17.79 -4.19 1.41
C PHE A 114 -17.35 -4.60 2.81
N PRO A 115 -18.22 -5.22 3.62
CA PRO A 115 -17.79 -6.03 4.73
C PRO A 115 -17.34 -7.40 4.22
N LEU A 116 -16.77 -8.22 5.09
CA LEU A 116 -16.49 -9.63 4.78
C LEU A 116 -17.77 -10.48 4.88
N ILE A 117 -18.54 -10.53 3.78
CA ILE A 117 -19.86 -11.18 3.71
C ILE A 117 -19.80 -12.65 4.18
N SER A 118 -20.82 -13.07 4.94
CA SER A 118 -21.00 -14.42 5.51
C SER A 118 -19.98 -14.89 6.56
N SER A 119 -18.90 -14.14 6.83
CA SER A 119 -17.80 -14.56 7.74
C SER A 119 -18.06 -14.38 9.25
N GLY A 120 -19.25 -13.87 9.60
CA GLY A 120 -19.74 -13.71 10.97
C GLY A 120 -20.71 -14.83 11.35
N ILE A 121 -21.97 -14.45 11.62
CA ILE A 121 -23.02 -15.38 12.08
C ILE A 121 -23.24 -16.55 11.12
N TYR A 122 -23.09 -16.33 9.81
CA TYR A 122 -23.27 -17.36 8.78
C TYR A 122 -22.12 -18.38 8.70
N GLY A 123 -21.07 -18.20 9.50
CA GLY A 123 -20.06 -19.23 9.76
C GLY A 123 -19.16 -19.55 8.58
N TYR A 124 -19.12 -18.70 7.54
CA TYR A 124 -18.21 -18.91 6.41
C TYR A 124 -16.76 -18.80 6.89
N PRO A 125 -15.90 -19.78 6.59
CA PRO A 125 -14.49 -19.72 6.93
C PRO A 125 -13.88 -18.41 6.43
N ARG A 126 -13.37 -17.61 7.37
CA ARG A 126 -12.95 -16.22 7.13
C ARG A 126 -11.91 -16.09 6.02
N LYS A 127 -10.97 -17.02 5.99
CA LYS A 127 -9.90 -17.08 4.98
C LYS A 127 -10.46 -17.30 3.59
N GLU A 128 -11.37 -18.25 3.44
CA GLU A 128 -12.02 -18.59 2.19
C GLU A 128 -12.93 -17.45 1.73
N ALA A 129 -13.66 -16.83 2.66
CA ALA A 129 -14.48 -15.66 2.38
C ALA A 129 -13.62 -14.46 1.92
N PHE A 130 -12.47 -14.24 2.54
CA PHE A 130 -11.54 -13.17 2.19
C PHE A 130 -10.97 -13.38 0.79
N ARG A 131 -10.50 -14.60 0.49
CA ARG A 131 -10.05 -14.96 -0.85
C ARG A 131 -11.14 -14.69 -1.88
N ILE A 132 -12.37 -15.15 -1.65
CA ILE A 132 -13.49 -14.95 -2.56
C ILE A 132 -13.77 -13.45 -2.76
N ALA A 133 -13.77 -12.66 -1.69
CA ALA A 133 -13.97 -11.21 -1.76
C ALA A 133 -12.88 -10.55 -2.60
N SER A 134 -11.62 -10.83 -2.29
CA SER A 134 -10.46 -10.30 -3.02
C SER A 134 -10.47 -10.71 -4.49
N ASP A 135 -10.76 -11.97 -4.81
CA ASP A 135 -10.85 -12.49 -6.18
C ASP A 135 -11.89 -11.72 -7.01
N GLU A 136 -13.13 -11.60 -6.51
CA GLU A 136 -14.23 -10.97 -7.25
C GLU A 136 -14.01 -9.45 -7.38
N ILE A 137 -13.57 -8.78 -6.31
CA ILE A 137 -13.31 -7.33 -6.33
C ILE A 137 -12.15 -7.01 -7.28
N SER A 138 -11.05 -7.76 -7.19
CA SER A 138 -9.87 -7.57 -8.04
C SER A 138 -10.20 -7.77 -9.51
N SER A 139 -10.98 -8.81 -9.82
CA SER A 139 -11.44 -9.08 -11.18
C SER A 139 -12.32 -7.95 -11.72
N PHE A 140 -13.18 -7.39 -10.88
CA PHE A 140 -14.06 -6.28 -11.26
C PHE A 140 -13.28 -5.00 -11.54
N VAL A 141 -12.38 -4.56 -10.64
CA VAL A 141 -11.66 -3.28 -10.80
C VAL A 141 -10.62 -3.30 -11.94
N LYS A 142 -10.20 -4.49 -12.40
CA LYS A 142 -9.37 -4.64 -13.62
C LYS A 142 -10.12 -4.14 -14.86
N THR A 143 -11.45 -4.24 -14.90
CA THR A 143 -12.27 -3.89 -16.07
C THR A 143 -13.11 -2.63 -15.87
N LYS A 144 -13.52 -2.32 -14.64
CA LYS A 144 -14.41 -1.21 -14.29
C LYS A 144 -13.71 -0.12 -13.48
N GLU A 145 -14.11 1.13 -13.68
CA GLU A 145 -13.58 2.27 -12.93
C GLU A 145 -14.43 2.57 -11.69
N MET A 146 -14.19 1.84 -10.60
CA MET A 146 -14.85 2.07 -9.31
C MET A 146 -13.85 1.92 -8.16
N MET A 147 -13.91 2.79 -7.16
CA MET A 147 -13.12 2.65 -5.94
C MET A 147 -13.79 1.62 -5.03
N VAL A 148 -13.13 0.50 -4.76
CA VAL A 148 -13.69 -0.57 -3.91
C VAL A 148 -12.88 -0.69 -2.63
N TYR A 149 -13.57 -0.74 -1.49
CA TYR A 149 -12.98 -1.02 -0.19
C TYR A 149 -13.46 -2.38 0.31
N LEU A 150 -12.55 -3.23 0.78
CA LEU A 150 -12.88 -4.34 1.66
C LEU A 150 -12.55 -3.91 3.09
N VAL A 151 -13.59 -3.73 3.89
CA VAL A 151 -13.53 -3.23 5.27
C VAL A 151 -13.59 -4.43 6.21
N LEU A 152 -12.48 -4.65 6.91
CA LEU A 152 -12.38 -5.65 7.96
C LEU A 152 -12.59 -4.97 9.32
N TYR A 153 -13.31 -5.63 10.23
CA TYR A 153 -13.60 -5.06 11.54
C TYR A 153 -12.48 -5.35 12.54
N ASP A 154 -11.85 -6.53 12.43
CA ASP A 154 -10.73 -6.93 13.28
C ASP A 154 -9.66 -7.68 12.47
N LYS A 155 -8.40 -7.57 12.90
CA LYS A 155 -7.27 -8.34 12.36
C LYS A 155 -7.47 -9.85 12.54
N THR A 156 -8.27 -10.31 13.50
CA THR A 156 -8.58 -11.74 13.65
C THR A 156 -9.43 -12.31 12.50
N ASP A 157 -9.98 -11.46 11.63
CA ASP A 157 -10.57 -11.87 10.34
C ASP A 157 -9.51 -12.50 9.41
N TYR A 158 -8.23 -12.25 9.68
CA TYR A 158 -7.08 -12.57 8.82
C TYR A 158 -6.17 -13.70 9.34
N VAL A 159 -6.02 -13.83 10.66
CA VAL A 159 -4.94 -14.65 11.26
C VAL A 159 -5.29 -16.13 11.25
N SER A 160 -4.93 -16.86 10.18
CA SER A 160 -4.78 -18.33 10.25
C SER A 160 -3.92 -18.97 9.16
N ASP A 161 -3.16 -18.23 8.34
CA ASP A 161 -2.29 -18.87 7.35
C ASP A 161 -0.83 -18.37 7.29
N ARG A 162 -0.14 -18.45 8.44
CA ARG A 162 1.34 -18.50 8.43
C ARG A 162 1.86 -19.71 7.62
N MET A 163 1.03 -20.68 7.24
CA MET A 163 1.49 -21.85 6.48
C MET A 163 1.63 -21.56 4.97
N ARG A 164 0.71 -20.80 4.34
CA ARG A 164 0.88 -20.33 2.93
C ARG A 164 2.11 -19.46 2.76
N PHE A 165 2.41 -18.66 3.77
CA PHE A 165 3.59 -17.83 3.80
C PHE A 165 4.78 -18.51 4.44
N SER A 166 4.77 -19.82 4.71
CA SER A 166 5.93 -20.50 5.33
C SER A 166 7.24 -20.24 4.58
N LYS A 167 7.19 -20.13 3.25
CA LYS A 167 8.33 -19.73 2.40
C LYS A 167 8.72 -18.25 2.57
N ILE A 168 7.74 -17.35 2.71
CA ILE A 168 7.98 -15.93 3.01
C ILE A 168 8.50 -15.77 4.44
N ASP A 169 7.92 -16.46 5.43
CA ASP A 169 8.39 -16.53 6.80
C ASP A 169 9.81 -17.09 6.86
N GLN A 170 10.14 -18.13 6.09
CA GLN A 170 11.52 -18.63 5.96
C GLN A 170 12.42 -17.62 5.29
N PHE A 171 11.97 -16.95 4.23
CA PHE A 171 12.73 -15.91 3.55
C PHE A 171 12.99 -14.72 4.49
N ILE A 172 11.98 -14.25 5.20
CA ILE A 172 12.08 -13.21 6.23
C ILE A 172 13.03 -13.70 7.31
N LYS A 173 12.83 -14.87 7.94
CA LYS A 173 13.71 -15.39 9.00
C LYS A 173 15.17 -15.58 8.55
N SER A 174 15.41 -16.01 7.31
CA SER A 174 16.76 -16.22 6.78
C SER A 174 17.47 -14.91 6.43
N ASN A 175 16.71 -13.83 6.22
CA ASN A 175 17.23 -12.53 5.79
C ASN A 175 17.03 -11.41 6.81
N TYR A 176 16.25 -11.65 7.87
CA TYR A 176 15.88 -10.74 8.95
C TYR A 176 16.08 -11.47 10.29
N ASP A 177 17.20 -11.18 10.94
CA ASP A 177 17.58 -11.74 12.23
C ASP A 177 17.70 -10.59 13.26
N PRO A 178 16.71 -10.43 14.16
CA PRO A 178 16.75 -9.42 15.22
C PRO A 178 17.91 -9.63 16.20
N GLN A 179 18.37 -10.88 16.42
CA GLN A 179 19.52 -11.17 17.26
C GLN A 179 20.81 -10.68 16.61
N LYS A 180 20.99 -10.86 15.29
CA LYS A 180 22.12 -10.25 14.56
C LYS A 180 22.15 -8.73 14.68
N GLU A 181 21.02 -8.05 14.75
CA GLU A 181 20.99 -6.59 14.91
C GLU A 181 21.41 -6.17 16.33
N ILE A 182 21.01 -6.93 17.35
CA ILE A 182 21.47 -6.77 18.74
C ILE A 182 22.96 -7.11 18.86
N ASP A 183 23.42 -8.16 18.21
CA ASP A 183 24.81 -8.62 18.23
C ASP A 183 25.72 -7.66 17.45
N ILE A 184 25.30 -7.14 16.28
CA ILE A 184 26.01 -6.10 15.54
C ILE A 184 26.04 -4.79 16.35
N ARG A 185 24.95 -4.41 17.04
CA ARG A 185 24.94 -3.26 17.96
C ARG A 185 25.87 -3.47 19.15
N ASN A 186 25.87 -4.66 19.74
CA ASN A 186 26.71 -5.00 20.89
C ASN A 186 28.18 -5.12 20.49
N GLU A 187 28.48 -5.63 19.29
CA GLU A 187 29.82 -5.74 18.72
C GLU A 187 30.35 -4.38 18.24
N SER A 188 29.47 -3.53 17.67
CA SER A 188 29.79 -2.14 17.35
C SER A 188 29.99 -1.31 18.61
N ASN A 189 29.15 -1.47 19.65
CA ASN A 189 29.35 -0.83 20.95
C ASN A 189 30.62 -1.35 21.64
N ARG A 190 30.94 -2.64 21.57
CA ARG A 190 32.21 -3.19 22.09
C ARG A 190 33.41 -2.61 21.34
N LYS A 191 33.36 -2.53 20.01
CA LYS A 191 34.42 -1.90 19.20
C LYS A 191 34.56 -0.39 19.45
N TRP A 192 33.45 0.32 19.71
CA TRP A 192 33.47 1.73 20.13
C TRP A 192 34.08 1.90 21.54
N ILE A 193 33.69 1.06 22.51
CA ILE A 193 34.21 1.10 23.88
C ILE A 193 35.70 0.72 23.93
N GLU A 194 36.15 -0.27 23.15
CA GLU A 194 37.57 -0.66 23.07
C GLU A 194 38.44 0.39 22.35
N LYS A 195 37.90 1.10 21.35
CA LYS A 195 38.62 2.21 20.70
C LYS A 195 38.73 3.44 21.59
N ASP A 196 37.69 3.80 22.33
CA ASP A 196 37.68 5.02 23.16
C ASP A 196 38.43 4.88 24.49
N PHE A 197 38.62 3.66 25.03
CA PHE A 197 39.40 3.49 26.27
C PHE A 197 40.93 3.49 26.06
N SER A 198 41.41 3.51 24.81
CA SER A 198 42.84 3.62 24.50
C SER A 198 43.30 5.03 24.08
N VAL A 199 42.37 5.98 23.93
CA VAL A 199 42.71 7.36 23.58
C VAL A 199 42.25 8.32 24.67
N ARG A 200 43.12 8.51 25.67
CA ARG A 200 43.03 9.65 26.60
C ARG A 200 43.23 10.97 25.83
N TYR A 201 42.19 11.53 25.23
CA TYR A 201 42.13 12.96 24.96
C TYR A 201 41.43 13.67 26.11
N ARG A 202 42.20 14.45 26.86
CA ARG A 202 41.71 15.47 27.79
C ARG A 202 41.01 16.55 26.95
N ILE A 203 39.68 16.55 26.91
CA ILE A 203 38.91 17.63 26.30
C ILE A 203 38.58 18.63 27.42
N GLU A 204 39.24 19.79 27.41
CA GLU A 204 38.75 20.96 28.14
C GLU A 204 37.54 21.56 27.41
N PRO A 205 36.52 22.08 28.13
CA PRO A 205 35.29 22.56 27.52
C PRO A 205 35.52 23.83 26.68
N PRO A 206 34.78 24.03 25.57
CA PRO A 206 34.99 25.18 24.70
C PRO A 206 34.53 26.47 25.41
N LYS A 207 35.44 27.45 25.55
CA LYS A 207 35.08 28.80 26.01
C LYS A 207 34.37 29.57 24.88
N GLU A 208 33.21 30.14 25.22
CA GLU A 208 32.37 30.96 24.35
C GLU A 208 33.16 32.09 23.68
N ARG A 209 33.11 32.18 22.35
CA ARG A 209 33.66 33.32 21.60
C ARG A 209 32.57 34.38 21.37
N LYS A 210 32.57 35.43 22.19
CA LYS A 210 31.94 36.71 21.84
C LYS A 210 32.85 37.42 20.81
N ARG A 211 32.25 37.82 19.67
CA ARG A 211 32.92 38.58 18.62
C ARG A 211 33.04 40.04 19.08
N ASP A 212 34.26 40.55 19.15
CA ASP A 212 34.53 41.99 19.17
C ASP A 212 35.22 42.39 17.86
N ILE A 213 34.61 43.35 17.17
CA ILE A 213 34.88 43.70 15.76
C ILE A 213 36.00 44.74 15.60
N ASN A 214 36.70 45.16 16.66
CA ASN A 214 37.69 46.24 16.55
C ASN A 214 39.02 45.93 17.26
N LYS A 215 40.03 45.59 16.44
CA LYS A 215 41.50 45.51 16.65
C LYS A 215 41.96 44.21 15.98
N ILE A 216 42.74 44.25 14.91
CA ILE A 216 44.20 44.30 15.00
C ILE A 216 44.74 44.88 13.68
N LYS A 217 45.44 46.02 13.77
CA LYS A 217 46.54 46.38 12.86
C LYS A 217 47.78 45.67 13.40
N HIS A 218 48.49 44.88 12.60
CA HIS A 218 49.93 45.01 12.36
C HIS A 218 50.51 43.84 11.57
N GLU A 219 51.29 44.26 10.57
CA GLU A 219 52.25 43.61 9.69
C GLU A 219 52.98 42.37 10.24
N VAL A 220 53.10 41.34 9.40
CA VAL A 220 54.07 40.25 9.54
C VAL A 220 54.93 40.22 8.28
N LYS A 221 56.25 40.38 8.47
CA LYS A 221 57.29 40.27 7.44
C LYS A 221 57.39 38.83 6.96
N ILE A 222 57.50 38.65 5.65
CA ILE A 222 57.66 37.36 4.97
C ILE A 222 59.15 37.17 4.68
N GLU A 223 59.75 36.10 5.19
CA GLU A 223 61.04 35.58 4.71
C GLU A 223 60.77 34.48 3.68
N HIS A 224 61.40 34.61 2.51
CA HIS A 224 61.30 33.71 1.37
C HIS A 224 62.05 32.40 1.61
N ASN A 225 61.39 31.27 1.38
CA ASN A 225 62.04 30.07 0.86
C ASN A 225 61.16 29.52 -0.27
N GLU A 226 61.75 29.52 -1.46
CA GLU A 226 61.21 29.08 -2.74
C GLU A 226 61.18 27.55 -2.79
N GLU A 227 60.00 26.95 -2.73
CA GLU A 227 59.69 25.69 -3.42
C GLU A 227 58.22 25.76 -3.87
N ASP A 228 58.01 26.27 -5.08
CA ASP A 228 56.72 26.37 -5.74
C ASP A 228 56.17 24.98 -6.11
N VAL A 229 55.15 24.53 -5.40
CA VAL A 229 54.22 23.53 -5.94
C VAL A 229 53.06 24.30 -6.59
N PRO A 230 52.87 24.25 -7.92
CA PRO A 230 51.82 25.01 -8.58
C PRO A 230 50.43 24.56 -8.11
N ILE A 231 49.72 25.48 -7.45
CA ILE A 231 48.27 25.37 -7.23
C ILE A 231 47.58 25.67 -8.58
N SER A 232 47.72 24.79 -9.56
CA SER A 232 46.99 24.87 -10.84
C SER A 232 46.00 23.72 -11.06
N ASP A 233 46.01 22.68 -10.22
CA ASP A 233 45.33 21.41 -10.56
C ASP A 233 44.12 21.05 -9.68
N ILE A 234 43.53 21.99 -8.94
CA ILE A 234 42.19 21.79 -8.37
C ILE A 234 41.17 22.62 -9.16
N ARG A 235 40.99 22.27 -10.44
CA ARG A 235 39.76 22.61 -11.18
C ARG A 235 38.73 21.50 -10.97
N TYR A 236 37.94 21.62 -9.91
CA TYR A 236 36.60 21.03 -9.88
C TYR A 236 35.59 22.07 -9.38
N ALA A 237 35.44 23.13 -10.15
CA ALA A 237 34.21 23.90 -10.14
C ALA A 237 33.47 23.58 -11.45
N ARG A 238 32.87 22.37 -11.54
CA ARG A 238 31.76 22.21 -12.50
C ARG A 238 30.69 23.21 -12.05
N SER A 239 30.26 24.10 -12.94
CA SER A 239 29.15 24.99 -12.62
C SER A 239 27.91 24.14 -12.31
N LEU A 240 27.02 24.61 -11.43
CA LEU A 240 25.76 23.92 -11.17
C LEU A 240 24.98 23.68 -12.47
N ASP A 241 25.07 24.62 -13.42
CA ASP A 241 24.47 24.49 -14.75
C ASP A 241 25.04 23.33 -15.58
N ASP A 242 26.34 23.06 -15.48
CA ASP A 242 26.97 21.91 -16.16
C ASP A 242 26.68 20.58 -15.47
N ILE A 243 26.39 20.60 -14.16
CA ILE A 243 25.87 19.44 -13.43
C ILE A 243 24.42 19.17 -13.85
N PHE A 244 23.60 20.23 -13.99
CA PHE A 244 22.21 20.11 -14.43
C PHE A 244 22.08 19.62 -15.87
N LYS A 245 22.99 20.00 -16.77
CA LYS A 245 23.03 19.51 -18.16
C LYS A 245 23.31 18.01 -18.30
N ASN A 246 23.95 17.39 -17.29
CA ASN A 246 24.31 15.98 -17.27
C ASN A 246 23.42 15.15 -16.33
N MET A 247 22.26 15.67 -15.92
CA MET A 247 21.35 14.92 -15.06
C MET A 247 20.83 13.66 -15.74
N GLU A 248 20.79 12.59 -14.96
CA GLU A 248 20.22 11.32 -15.37
C GLU A 248 18.72 11.45 -15.69
N GLU A 249 18.19 10.46 -16.42
CA GLU A 249 16.76 10.31 -16.69
C GLU A 249 15.95 10.34 -15.39
N THR A 250 14.85 11.10 -15.35
CA THR A 250 13.96 11.15 -14.18
C THR A 250 13.07 9.91 -14.10
N PHE A 251 12.47 9.66 -12.93
CA PHE A 251 11.51 8.56 -12.75
C PHE A 251 10.41 8.53 -13.82
N SER A 252 9.74 9.67 -14.08
CA SER A 252 8.63 9.71 -15.03
C SER A 252 9.07 9.36 -16.45
N LEU A 253 10.27 9.77 -16.86
CA LEU A 253 10.81 9.44 -18.18
C LEU A 253 11.16 7.95 -18.28
N MET A 254 11.86 7.41 -17.28
CA MET A 254 12.21 5.99 -17.23
C MET A 254 10.96 5.10 -17.21
N LEU A 255 9.94 5.47 -16.44
CA LEU A 255 8.67 4.75 -16.39
C LEU A 255 8.03 4.68 -17.78
N LEU A 256 7.93 5.81 -18.50
CA LEU A 256 7.31 5.83 -19.84
C LEU A 256 8.13 5.05 -20.86
N ARG A 257 9.46 5.09 -20.76
CA ARG A 257 10.35 4.28 -21.59
C ARG A 257 10.14 2.78 -21.33
N LEU A 258 10.11 2.35 -20.07
CA LEU A 258 9.85 0.95 -19.69
C LEU A 258 8.47 0.47 -20.16
N ILE A 259 7.43 1.32 -20.09
CA ILE A 259 6.09 0.97 -20.59
C ILE A 259 6.15 0.63 -22.09
N ASN A 260 6.83 1.47 -22.88
CA ASN A 260 7.01 1.25 -24.32
C ASN A 260 7.85 0.00 -24.61
N GLU A 261 8.96 -0.19 -23.89
CA GLU A 261 9.86 -1.36 -24.06
C GLU A 261 9.15 -2.68 -23.73
N LYS A 262 8.26 -2.69 -22.73
CA LYS A 262 7.43 -3.85 -22.38
C LYS A 262 6.20 -4.01 -23.28
N GLY A 263 5.98 -3.10 -24.25
CA GLY A 263 4.87 -3.15 -25.19
C GLY A 263 3.48 -3.02 -24.55
N LYS A 264 3.37 -2.37 -23.38
CA LYS A 264 2.12 -2.25 -22.63
C LYS A 264 1.44 -0.90 -22.91
N ASP A 265 0.10 -0.86 -22.85
CA ASP A 265 -0.62 0.42 -22.90
C ASP A 265 -0.59 1.13 -21.54
N HIS A 266 -0.59 2.46 -21.57
CA HIS A 266 -0.67 3.29 -20.37
C HIS A 266 -1.87 2.91 -19.47
N THR A 267 -3.02 2.60 -20.08
CA THR A 267 -4.26 2.22 -19.39
C THR A 267 -4.11 0.90 -18.67
N GLU A 268 -3.49 -0.07 -19.32
CA GLU A 268 -3.21 -1.38 -18.73
C GLU A 268 -2.29 -1.21 -17.51
N VAL A 269 -1.22 -0.42 -17.65
CA VAL A 269 -0.18 -0.29 -16.64
C VAL A 269 -0.71 0.35 -15.35
N TYR A 270 -1.42 1.49 -15.43
CA TYR A 270 -1.92 2.10 -14.19
C TYR A 270 -3.00 1.27 -13.51
N LYS A 271 -3.80 0.51 -14.29
CA LYS A 271 -4.80 -0.42 -13.74
C LYS A 271 -4.14 -1.60 -13.04
N LYS A 272 -3.14 -2.23 -13.67
CA LYS A 272 -2.32 -3.29 -13.05
C LYS A 272 -1.56 -2.80 -11.83
N ALA A 273 -1.14 -1.54 -11.82
CA ALA A 273 -0.48 -0.91 -10.67
C ALA A 273 -1.47 -0.50 -9.55
N ASN A 274 -2.77 -0.76 -9.70
CA ASN A 274 -3.80 -0.32 -8.75
C ASN A 274 -3.70 1.18 -8.44
N ILE A 275 -3.50 2.00 -9.47
CA ILE A 275 -3.32 3.47 -9.36
C ILE A 275 -4.49 4.19 -10.01
N ASP A 276 -4.94 5.29 -9.40
CA ASP A 276 -5.96 6.14 -10.02
C ASP A 276 -5.44 6.84 -11.29
N ARG A 277 -6.31 6.94 -12.31
CA ARG A 277 -6.00 7.57 -13.60
C ARG A 277 -5.50 9.01 -13.45
N ARG A 278 -6.03 9.78 -12.49
CA ARG A 278 -5.60 11.16 -12.24
C ARG A 278 -4.19 11.21 -11.67
N LEU A 279 -3.84 10.28 -10.77
CA LEU A 279 -2.48 10.17 -10.25
C LEU A 279 -1.50 9.77 -11.37
N PHE A 280 -1.83 8.78 -12.18
CA PHE A 280 -1.01 8.41 -13.33
C PHE A 280 -0.84 9.58 -14.31
N SER A 281 -1.90 10.35 -14.57
CA SER A 281 -1.80 11.55 -15.42
C SER A 281 -0.86 12.61 -14.86
N LYS A 282 -0.79 12.80 -13.54
CA LYS A 282 0.17 13.71 -12.90
C LYS A 282 1.61 13.23 -13.11
N ILE A 283 1.86 11.93 -12.94
CA ILE A 283 3.18 11.31 -13.17
C ILE A 283 3.60 11.48 -14.62
N LYS A 284 2.71 11.13 -15.57
CA LYS A 284 2.97 11.21 -17.01
C LYS A 284 3.29 12.63 -17.49
N ASN A 285 2.55 13.62 -16.99
CA ASN A 285 2.64 15.00 -17.50
C ASN A 285 3.67 15.87 -16.75
N ASN A 286 4.21 15.41 -15.62
CA ASN A 286 5.24 16.12 -14.87
C ASN A 286 6.52 15.27 -14.82
N LYS A 287 7.53 15.68 -15.60
CA LYS A 287 8.84 15.00 -15.68
C LYS A 287 9.56 14.95 -14.33
N ASN A 288 9.30 15.91 -13.45
CA ASN A 288 9.95 16.02 -12.13
C ASN A 288 9.04 15.50 -11.00
N TYR A 289 7.97 14.77 -11.32
CA TYR A 289 7.10 14.19 -10.30
C TYR A 289 7.86 13.11 -9.51
N ILE A 290 7.91 13.28 -8.19
CA ILE A 290 8.52 12.31 -7.28
C ILE A 290 7.39 11.51 -6.61
N PRO A 291 7.11 10.28 -7.07
CA PRO A 291 6.10 9.42 -6.45
C PRO A 291 6.57 8.92 -5.07
N LYS A 292 5.62 8.39 -4.28
CA LYS A 292 5.95 7.64 -3.06
C LYS A 292 6.60 6.30 -3.43
N LYS A 293 7.43 5.75 -2.54
CA LYS A 293 8.08 4.44 -2.74
C LYS A 293 7.12 3.31 -3.14
N GLN A 294 5.96 3.20 -2.48
CA GLN A 294 4.93 2.20 -2.82
C GLN A 294 4.40 2.36 -4.24
N THR A 295 4.25 3.59 -4.71
CA THR A 295 3.77 3.89 -6.06
C THR A 295 4.80 3.46 -7.10
N VAL A 296 6.10 3.68 -6.83
CA VAL A 296 7.19 3.19 -7.69
C VAL A 296 7.18 1.68 -7.78
N ILE A 297 7.08 1.01 -6.63
CA ILE A 297 7.03 -0.46 -6.56
C ILE A 297 5.78 -0.98 -7.27
N ALA A 298 4.62 -0.33 -7.12
CA ALA A 298 3.41 -0.72 -7.81
C ALA A 298 3.58 -0.70 -9.35
N PHE A 299 4.30 0.29 -9.91
CA PHE A 299 4.65 0.27 -11.33
C PHE A 299 5.66 -0.82 -11.68
N ALA A 300 6.66 -1.06 -10.84
CA ALA A 300 7.61 -2.16 -11.05
C ALA A 300 6.89 -3.51 -11.12
N ILE A 301 5.93 -3.75 -10.22
CA ILE A 301 5.08 -4.93 -10.22
C ILE A 301 4.20 -4.98 -11.48
N ALA A 302 3.53 -3.88 -11.84
CA ALA A 302 2.67 -3.83 -13.03
C ALA A 302 3.42 -4.06 -14.36
N LEU A 303 4.68 -3.68 -14.40
CA LEU A 303 5.59 -3.88 -15.54
C LEU A 303 6.35 -5.20 -15.47
N GLU A 304 6.14 -6.01 -14.44
CA GLU A 304 6.79 -7.31 -14.23
C GLU A 304 8.32 -7.17 -14.31
N LEU A 305 8.85 -6.14 -13.62
CA LEU A 305 10.27 -5.84 -13.60
C LEU A 305 11.03 -6.84 -12.74
N SER A 306 12.22 -7.23 -13.21
CA SER A 306 13.21 -7.93 -12.42
C SER A 306 13.67 -7.11 -11.21
N ILE A 307 14.41 -7.76 -10.31
CA ILE A 307 14.91 -7.11 -9.10
C ILE A 307 15.86 -5.94 -9.41
N ASP A 308 16.64 -6.03 -10.49
CA ASP A 308 17.61 -4.99 -10.85
C ASP A 308 16.94 -3.84 -11.59
N GLU A 309 16.04 -4.11 -12.55
CA GLU A 309 15.18 -3.09 -13.15
C GLU A 309 14.38 -2.32 -12.08
N THR A 310 13.89 -3.03 -11.06
CA THR A 310 13.15 -2.42 -9.94
C THR A 310 14.03 -1.50 -9.10
N LYS A 311 15.28 -1.90 -8.81
CA LYS A 311 16.24 -1.03 -8.09
C LYS A 311 16.54 0.22 -8.90
N ASP A 312 16.78 0.08 -10.20
CA ASP A 312 17.07 1.22 -11.08
C ASP A 312 15.90 2.21 -11.10
N LEU A 313 14.66 1.71 -11.22
CA LEU A 313 13.47 2.55 -11.19
C LEU A 313 13.28 3.25 -9.83
N LEU A 314 13.55 2.56 -8.72
CA LEU A 314 13.52 3.14 -7.38
C LEU A 314 14.57 4.23 -7.19
N LEU A 315 15.78 4.02 -7.71
CA LEU A 315 16.87 5.00 -7.63
C LEU A 315 16.48 6.31 -8.33
N LYS A 316 15.79 6.25 -9.48
CA LYS A 316 15.30 7.46 -10.17
C LYS A 316 14.26 8.26 -9.38
N ALA A 317 13.62 7.64 -8.40
CA ALA A 317 12.69 8.29 -7.48
C ALA A 317 13.31 8.57 -6.09
N GLY A 318 14.61 8.28 -5.89
CA GLY A 318 15.32 8.52 -4.64
C GLY A 318 15.12 7.45 -3.56
N TYR A 319 14.78 6.22 -3.94
CA TYR A 319 14.56 5.11 -3.01
C TYR A 319 15.49 3.92 -3.28
N ALA A 320 15.62 3.05 -2.27
CA ALA A 320 16.28 1.76 -2.38
C ALA A 320 15.47 0.67 -1.66
N LEU A 321 15.67 -0.59 -2.03
CA LEU A 321 15.16 -1.75 -1.27
C LEU A 321 16.13 -2.10 -0.14
N SER A 322 15.63 -2.25 1.09
CA SER A 322 16.43 -2.60 2.26
C SER A 322 16.05 -3.96 2.83
N MET A 323 17.05 -4.80 3.13
CA MET A 323 16.84 -6.08 3.83
C MET A 323 16.40 -5.90 5.29
N SER A 324 16.57 -4.71 5.87
CA SER A 324 16.08 -4.38 7.22
C SER A 324 14.59 -4.02 7.26
N SER A 325 13.94 -3.88 6.11
CA SER A 325 12.53 -3.49 5.99
C SER A 325 11.69 -4.71 5.64
N LYS A 326 10.75 -5.10 6.52
CA LYS A 326 9.81 -6.20 6.24
C LYS A 326 9.03 -5.96 4.95
N PHE A 327 8.56 -4.73 4.74
CA PHE A 327 7.92 -4.31 3.49
C PHE A 327 8.82 -4.63 2.28
N ASP A 328 10.07 -4.18 2.26
CA ASP A 328 10.96 -4.39 1.11
C ASP A 328 11.31 -5.87 0.91
N VAL A 329 11.52 -6.63 1.99
CA VAL A 329 11.79 -8.08 1.94
C VAL A 329 10.60 -8.83 1.32
N ILE A 330 9.36 -8.46 1.68
CA ILE A 330 8.16 -9.03 1.07
C ILE A 330 8.12 -8.71 -0.44
N ILE A 331 8.39 -7.46 -0.84
CA ILE A 331 8.44 -7.08 -2.26
C ILE A 331 9.51 -7.88 -3.02
N MET A 332 10.71 -7.98 -2.45
CA MET A 332 11.82 -8.73 -3.06
C MET A 332 11.49 -10.22 -3.22
N TYR A 333 10.80 -10.82 -2.25
CA TYR A 333 10.34 -12.19 -2.36
C TYR A 333 9.41 -12.37 -3.56
N HIS A 334 8.41 -11.50 -3.70
CA HIS A 334 7.42 -11.62 -4.78
C HIS A 334 8.06 -11.46 -6.16
N ILE A 335 8.91 -10.44 -6.34
CA ILE A 335 9.64 -10.23 -7.61
C ILE A 335 10.54 -11.43 -7.95
N LYS A 336 11.28 -11.96 -6.96
CA LYS A 336 12.16 -13.12 -7.18
C LYS A 336 11.43 -14.41 -7.55
N ASN A 337 10.17 -14.54 -7.14
CA ASN A 337 9.33 -15.70 -7.46
C ASN A 337 8.36 -15.41 -8.62
N GLU A 338 8.55 -14.30 -9.33
CA GLU A 338 7.71 -13.88 -10.47
C GLU A 338 6.21 -13.74 -10.11
N ILE A 339 5.92 -13.37 -8.87
CA ILE A 339 4.56 -13.09 -8.39
C ILE A 339 4.31 -11.60 -8.53
N TYR A 340 3.53 -11.21 -9.54
CA TYR A 340 3.28 -9.81 -9.89
C TYR A 340 1.81 -9.38 -9.78
N ASP A 341 0.91 -10.21 -9.24
CA ASP A 341 -0.44 -9.73 -8.92
C ASP A 341 -0.38 -8.84 -7.67
N ILE A 342 -0.70 -7.55 -7.86
CA ILE A 342 -0.62 -6.54 -6.81
C ILE A 342 -1.59 -6.81 -5.66
N PHE A 343 -2.72 -7.49 -5.92
CA PHE A 343 -3.71 -7.79 -4.90
C PHE A 343 -3.24 -8.94 -4.01
N ASP A 344 -2.62 -9.96 -4.59
CA ASP A 344 -1.94 -11.02 -3.84
C ASP A 344 -0.83 -10.44 -2.95
N ILE A 345 0.00 -9.55 -3.51
CA ILE A 345 1.06 -8.87 -2.74
C ILE A 345 0.46 -8.04 -1.59
N ASN A 346 -0.63 -7.31 -1.86
CA ASN A 346 -1.29 -6.49 -0.85
C ASN A 346 -1.93 -7.32 0.26
N GLU A 347 -2.46 -8.50 -0.04
CA GLU A 347 -2.91 -9.44 0.99
C GLU A 347 -1.76 -9.80 1.93
N VAL A 348 -0.58 -10.13 1.39
CA VAL A 348 0.61 -10.41 2.19
C VAL A 348 1.05 -9.17 2.97
N LEU A 349 1.11 -7.99 2.36
CA LEU A 349 1.53 -6.77 3.05
C LEU A 349 0.60 -6.43 4.21
N PHE A 350 -0.71 -6.53 3.98
CA PHE A 350 -1.72 -6.34 5.00
C PHE A 350 -1.52 -7.30 6.19
N SER A 351 -1.17 -8.55 5.91
CA SER A 351 -0.89 -9.59 6.90
C SER A 351 0.24 -9.29 7.89
N TYR A 352 1.26 -8.59 7.42
CA TYR A 352 2.43 -8.23 8.20
C TYR A 352 2.34 -6.79 8.72
N ASP A 353 1.16 -6.16 8.70
CA ASP A 353 0.96 -4.76 9.07
C ASP A 353 1.87 -3.80 8.29
N GLN A 354 2.11 -4.12 7.02
CA GLN A 354 2.91 -3.30 6.13
C GLN A 354 2.03 -2.42 5.25
N LEU A 355 2.65 -1.39 4.69
CA LEU A 355 1.96 -0.47 3.80
C LEU A 355 1.61 -1.16 2.49
N LEU A 356 0.42 -0.91 1.95
CA LEU A 356 -0.05 -1.51 0.70
C LEU A 356 0.51 -0.79 -0.54
N LEU A 357 0.62 -1.53 -1.64
CA LEU A 357 0.95 -1.04 -2.97
C LEU A 357 -0.29 -0.55 -3.72
N GLY A 358 -0.14 0.56 -4.43
CA GLY A 358 -1.24 1.15 -5.21
C GLY A 358 -2.33 1.72 -4.30
N ALA A 359 -2.63 3.01 -4.45
CA ALA A 359 -3.69 3.68 -3.69
C ALA A 359 -3.91 5.11 -4.15
#